data_AF-A0A1H5KFY4-F1
#
_entry.id   AF-A0A1H5KFY4-F1
#
_cell.length_a   1.000
_cell.length_b   1.000
_cell.length_c   1.000
_cell.angle_alpha   90.00
_cell.angle_beta   90.00
_cell.angle_gamma   90.00
#
_symmetry.space_group_name_H-M   'P 1'
#
loop_
_entity.id
_entity.type
_entity.pdbx_description
1 polymer ?
#
loop_
_entity_poly.entity_id
_entity_poly.type
_entity_poly.pdbx_seq_one_letter_code
_entity_poly.pdbx_strand_id
1 'polypeptide(L)'
;MRGASGRQVISPQPTKAAAKELPAQYAVPKSEGDGAQATTTMTKATAAMKKATTTMKKRESGSEEGKGGDSPSQLIDARIKELSDWRGETLARVRILIKQADPEVVEEWKWRGVPVWSHAGMICTGETYKNVVKMTFAKGASLEDPSGLFNSSLEGNARRAIDFHEGDKIDEEALKALIRAAVALNTSVRAAAGPVRSQKRPKSA
;
A
#
# COMPACT_ATOMS: atom_id res chain seq x y z
N MET A 1 32.89 -15.64 56.90
CA MET A 1 33.36 -15.31 55.54
C MET A 1 32.45 -16.03 54.54
N ARG A 2 31.84 -15.27 53.60
CA ARG A 2 31.39 -15.62 52.22
C ARG A 2 30.71 -16.99 52.00
N GLY A 3 29.58 -17.14 51.33
CA GLY A 3 28.95 -16.29 50.31
C GLY A 3 27.75 -17.02 49.69
N ALA A 4 27.03 -16.29 48.85
CA ALA A 4 25.73 -16.61 48.27
C ALA A 4 25.73 -17.71 47.21
N SER A 5 24.59 -18.38 47.06
CA SER A 5 24.13 -19.05 45.83
C SER A 5 22.60 -19.08 45.91
N GLY A 6 21.81 -18.54 44.98
CA GLY A 6 21.98 -18.43 43.55
C GLY A 6 20.74 -19.06 42.91
N ARG A 7 19.64 -18.29 42.90
CA ARG A 7 18.30 -18.71 42.48
C ARG A 7 18.25 -18.78 40.95
N GLN A 8 18.15 -19.98 40.36
CA GLN A 8 17.91 -20.15 38.92
C GLN A 8 16.41 -20.36 38.68
N VAL A 9 15.76 -19.32 38.17
CA VAL A 9 14.39 -19.36 37.63
C VAL A 9 14.42 -20.02 36.26
N ILE A 10 13.70 -21.13 36.13
CA ILE A 10 13.40 -21.84 34.88
C ILE A 10 12.26 -21.12 34.16
N SER A 11 12.54 -20.55 32.99
CA SER A 11 11.52 -20.03 32.06
C SER A 11 11.13 -21.13 31.07
N PRO A 12 9.83 -21.35 30.79
CA PRO A 12 9.39 -22.29 29.76
C PRO A 12 9.49 -21.68 28.36
N GLN A 13 10.10 -22.44 27.44
CA GLN A 13 10.12 -22.18 26.00
C GLN A 13 8.72 -22.39 25.39
N PRO A 14 8.24 -21.53 24.47
CA PRO A 14 7.05 -21.83 23.69
C PRO A 14 7.37 -22.78 22.53
N THR A 15 6.61 -23.88 22.48
CA THR A 15 6.67 -24.92 21.45
C THR A 15 6.06 -24.44 20.13
N LYS A 16 6.62 -24.95 19.03
CA LYS A 16 6.14 -24.80 17.65
C LYS A 16 4.71 -25.33 17.48
N ALA A 17 3.96 -24.60 16.64
CA ALA A 17 3.03 -25.08 15.63
C ALA A 17 1.83 -25.94 16.07
N ALA A 18 0.65 -25.31 16.00
CA ALA A 18 -0.53 -25.93 15.42
C ALA A 18 -1.21 -24.88 14.52
N ALA A 19 -0.83 -24.88 13.24
CA ALA A 19 -1.53 -24.16 12.19
C ALA A 19 -2.93 -24.77 12.04
N LYS A 20 -3.95 -24.07 12.53
CA LYS A 20 -5.31 -24.29 12.05
C LYS A 20 -5.46 -23.47 10.78
N GLU A 21 -5.44 -24.18 9.65
CA GLU A 21 -5.97 -23.67 8.39
C GLU A 21 -7.39 -23.15 8.60
N LEU A 22 -7.61 -21.91 8.16
CA LEU A 22 -8.94 -21.36 7.91
C LEU A 22 -8.96 -20.77 6.49
N PRO A 23 -10.12 -20.83 5.81
CA PRO A 23 -10.21 -21.31 4.44
C PRO A 23 -10.08 -20.23 3.37
N ALA A 24 -9.76 -20.69 2.16
CA ALA A 24 -9.68 -19.98 0.88
C ALA A 24 -11.03 -19.40 0.38
N GLN A 25 -11.80 -18.74 1.24
CA GLN A 25 -13.13 -18.19 0.92
C GLN A 25 -13.16 -16.67 0.73
N TYR A 26 -12.00 -15.98 0.78
CA TYR A 26 -11.89 -14.55 0.49
C TYR A 26 -11.28 -14.26 -0.89
N ALA A 27 -11.52 -15.15 -1.86
CA ALA A 27 -11.37 -14.82 -3.27
C ALA A 27 -12.56 -13.95 -3.69
N VAL A 28 -12.28 -12.71 -4.10
CA VAL A 28 -13.27 -11.78 -4.64
C VAL A 28 -13.84 -12.35 -5.95
N PRO A 29 -15.17 -12.51 -6.10
CA PRO A 29 -15.77 -12.94 -7.36
C PRO A 29 -15.63 -11.82 -8.40
N LYS A 30 -15.19 -12.18 -9.61
CA LYS A 30 -15.28 -11.33 -10.80
C LYS A 30 -16.76 -11.15 -11.15
N SER A 31 -17.22 -9.91 -11.10
CA SER A 31 -18.52 -9.49 -11.63
C SER A 31 -18.44 -9.46 -13.16
N GLU A 32 -19.02 -10.44 -13.83
CA GLU A 32 -19.43 -10.34 -15.23
C GLU A 32 -20.94 -10.10 -15.26
N GLY A 33 -21.33 -8.93 -15.74
CA GLY A 33 -22.65 -8.73 -16.33
C GLY A 33 -22.48 -8.82 -17.85
N ASP A 34 -23.33 -9.61 -18.49
CA ASP A 34 -24.22 -9.11 -19.54
C ASP A 34 -25.28 -10.17 -19.86
N GLY A 35 -26.44 -9.70 -20.30
CA GLY A 35 -27.57 -10.54 -20.66
C GLY A 35 -27.48 -11.00 -22.12
N ALA A 36 -28.61 -11.59 -22.54
CA ALA A 36 -28.99 -11.90 -23.92
C ALA A 36 -28.44 -13.19 -24.56
N GLN A 37 -29.35 -14.18 -24.51
CA GLN A 37 -29.62 -15.29 -25.41
C GLN A 37 -29.06 -15.19 -26.85
N ALA A 38 -28.48 -16.29 -27.35
CA ALA A 38 -28.77 -16.82 -28.69
C ALA A 38 -28.14 -18.21 -28.89
N THR A 39 -28.95 -19.11 -29.45
CA THR A 39 -28.67 -20.46 -29.94
C THR A 39 -27.67 -20.49 -31.10
N THR A 40 -26.86 -21.55 -31.26
CA THR A 40 -26.50 -22.26 -32.53
C THR A 40 -25.18 -23.06 -32.42
N THR A 41 -25.31 -24.38 -32.51
CA THR A 41 -24.52 -25.39 -33.26
C THR A 41 -22.98 -25.33 -33.38
N MET A 42 -22.34 -26.45 -33.01
CA MET A 42 -20.92 -26.79 -33.27
C MET A 42 -20.56 -26.82 -34.76
N THR A 43 -19.35 -26.39 -35.15
CA THR A 43 -18.44 -27.10 -36.11
C THR A 43 -16.99 -26.55 -36.01
N LYS A 44 -16.04 -27.44 -36.27
CA LYS A 44 -14.56 -27.42 -36.10
C LYS A 44 -13.80 -26.89 -37.34
N ALA A 45 -12.67 -26.19 -37.17
CA ALA A 45 -11.48 -26.11 -38.07
C ALA A 45 -10.41 -25.16 -37.47
N THR A 46 -9.22 -25.61 -37.01
CA THR A 46 -7.91 -25.78 -37.69
C THR A 46 -7.37 -24.58 -38.49
N ALA A 47 -6.21 -24.02 -38.07
CA ALA A 47 -4.95 -23.94 -38.86
C ALA A 47 -3.93 -22.86 -38.38
N ALA A 48 -2.72 -23.35 -38.06
CA ALA A 48 -1.36 -22.85 -38.34
C ALA A 48 -0.96 -21.34 -38.37
N MET A 49 -0.05 -21.00 -37.44
CA MET A 49 1.34 -20.54 -37.66
C MET A 49 1.62 -19.18 -38.32
N LYS A 50 2.30 -18.26 -37.59
CA LYS A 50 3.49 -17.52 -38.04
C LYS A 50 4.16 -16.75 -36.87
N LYS A 51 5.47 -16.93 -36.74
CA LYS A 51 6.37 -16.18 -35.84
C LYS A 51 6.61 -14.78 -36.41
N ALA A 52 6.67 -13.78 -35.53
CA ALA A 52 7.42 -12.55 -35.77
C ALA A 52 7.97 -12.02 -34.44
N THR A 53 9.29 -12.06 -34.32
CA THR A 53 10.12 -11.40 -33.32
C THR A 53 10.07 -9.89 -33.55
N THR A 54 9.80 -9.07 -32.53
CA THR A 54 10.25 -7.66 -32.51
C THR A 54 10.40 -7.16 -31.07
N THR A 55 11.62 -6.73 -30.80
CA THR A 55 12.20 -6.04 -29.66
C THR A 55 11.53 -4.67 -29.38
N MET A 56 11.66 -4.21 -28.12
CA MET A 56 11.34 -2.86 -27.59
C MET A 56 9.86 -2.65 -27.21
N LYS A 57 9.47 -1.97 -26.14
CA LYS A 57 10.11 -0.85 -25.43
C LYS A 57 9.45 -0.74 -24.05
N LYS A 58 10.27 -0.60 -23.00
CA LYS A 58 9.87 -0.11 -21.68
C LYS A 58 9.04 1.17 -21.87
N ARG A 59 7.73 1.12 -21.59
CA ARG A 59 6.93 2.32 -21.38
C ARG A 59 6.94 2.61 -19.89
N GLU A 60 7.78 3.57 -19.52
CA GLU A 60 7.49 4.45 -18.39
C GLU A 60 6.09 5.01 -18.63
N SER A 61 5.13 4.63 -17.80
CA SER A 61 3.82 5.26 -17.81
C SER A 61 3.97 6.58 -17.06
N GLY A 62 4.36 7.61 -17.81
CA GLY A 62 4.10 8.98 -17.44
C GLY A 62 2.60 9.18 -17.21
N SER A 63 2.32 10.04 -16.26
CA SER A 63 1.05 10.70 -16.00
C SER A 63 0.31 11.07 -17.30
N GLU A 64 -0.83 10.43 -17.54
CA GLU A 64 -1.85 10.96 -18.46
C GLU A 64 -2.93 11.65 -17.60
N GLU A 65 -2.87 12.98 -17.59
CA GLU A 65 -4.01 13.83 -17.26
C GLU A 65 -5.06 13.67 -18.37
N GLY A 66 -6.13 12.93 -18.06
CA GLY A 66 -7.34 12.85 -18.86
C GLY A 66 -8.40 13.80 -18.32
N LYS A 67 -8.74 14.83 -19.11
CA LYS A 67 -9.90 15.71 -18.90
C LYS A 67 -11.20 14.87 -18.83
N GLY A 68 -11.93 15.01 -17.72
CA GLY A 68 -13.31 14.53 -17.57
C GLY A 68 -13.52 13.44 -16.51
N GLY A 69 -12.52 13.12 -15.69
CA GLY A 69 -12.66 12.28 -14.50
C GLY A 69 -12.41 13.09 -13.23
N ASP A 70 -13.10 12.77 -12.15
CA ASP A 70 -12.83 13.35 -10.83
C ASP A 70 -11.34 13.21 -10.50
N SER A 71 -10.72 14.29 -10.01
CA SER A 71 -9.36 14.24 -9.50
C SER A 71 -9.25 13.20 -8.37
N PRO A 72 -8.06 12.62 -8.12
CA PRO A 72 -7.87 11.70 -7.00
C PRO A 72 -8.39 12.26 -5.67
N SER A 73 -8.17 13.55 -5.43
CA SER A 73 -8.70 14.27 -4.27
C SER A 73 -10.23 14.23 -4.20
N GLN A 74 -10.93 14.44 -5.31
CA GLN A 74 -12.40 14.37 -5.39
C GLN A 74 -12.91 12.94 -5.20
N LEU A 75 -12.20 11.93 -5.72
CA LEU A 75 -12.55 10.51 -5.51
C LEU A 75 -12.41 10.12 -4.03
N ILE A 76 -11.37 10.61 -3.36
CA ILE A 76 -11.21 10.42 -1.91
C ILE A 76 -12.31 11.15 -1.14
N ASP A 77 -12.67 12.38 -1.52
CA ASP A 77 -13.80 13.10 -0.92
C ASP A 77 -15.12 12.34 -1.09
N ALA A 78 -15.38 11.82 -2.28
CA ALA A 78 -16.57 11.01 -2.56
C ALA A 78 -16.59 9.74 -1.71
N ARG A 79 -15.44 9.07 -1.57
CA ARG A 79 -15.32 7.86 -0.73
C ARG A 79 -15.55 8.12 0.74
N ILE A 80 -15.01 9.23 1.25
CA ILE A 80 -15.25 9.65 2.64
C ILE A 80 -16.75 9.92 2.85
N LYS A 81 -17.42 10.58 1.90
CA LYS A 81 -18.87 10.86 1.98
C LYS A 81 -19.72 9.59 1.90
N GLU A 82 -19.34 8.64 1.04
CA GLU A 82 -19.99 7.33 0.92
C GLU A 82 -19.91 6.54 2.23
N LEU A 83 -18.79 6.66 2.95
CA LEU A 83 -18.60 6.11 4.29
C LEU A 83 -19.27 7.02 5.33
N SER A 84 -20.59 6.92 5.47
CA SER A 84 -21.36 7.74 6.43
C SER A 84 -21.27 7.24 7.89
N ASP A 85 -20.21 6.51 8.24
CA ASP A 85 -19.94 6.02 9.60
C ASP A 85 -18.54 6.44 10.08
N TRP A 86 -18.12 5.93 11.24
CA TRP A 86 -16.83 6.26 11.86
C TRP A 86 -15.62 6.03 10.94
N ARG A 87 -15.72 5.15 9.93
CA ARG A 87 -14.63 4.88 9.00
C ARG A 87 -14.38 6.06 8.07
N GLY A 88 -15.43 6.75 7.65
CA GLY A 88 -15.34 7.97 6.86
C GLY A 88 -14.67 9.09 7.66
N GLU A 89 -15.08 9.27 8.91
CA GLU A 89 -14.49 10.25 9.84
C GLU A 89 -13.00 9.97 10.09
N THR A 90 -12.65 8.71 10.38
CA THR A 90 -11.25 8.28 10.57
C THR A 90 -10.42 8.50 9.30
N LEU A 91 -10.93 8.10 8.12
CA LEU A 91 -10.23 8.30 6.86
C LEU A 91 -10.03 9.79 6.54
N ALA A 92 -11.03 10.63 6.81
CA ALA A 92 -10.93 12.08 6.68
C ALA A 92 -9.87 12.65 7.63
N ARG A 93 -9.84 12.19 8.88
CA ARG A 93 -8.85 12.63 9.88
C ARG A 93 -7.44 12.25 9.46
N VAL A 94 -7.23 10.99 9.03
CA VAL A 94 -5.94 10.53 8.52
C VAL A 94 -5.48 11.37 7.32
N ARG A 95 -6.37 11.63 6.37
CA ARG A 95 -6.05 12.49 5.21
C ARG A 95 -5.61 13.89 5.61
N ILE A 96 -6.31 14.52 6.56
CA ILE A 96 -5.94 15.83 7.10
C ILE A 96 -4.54 15.78 7.71
N LEU A 97 -4.25 14.75 8.52
CA LEU A 97 -2.96 14.59 9.18
C LEU A 97 -1.82 14.37 8.17
N ILE A 98 -2.06 13.63 7.09
CA ILE A 98 -1.09 13.46 6.00
C ILE A 98 -0.76 14.79 5.34
N LYS A 99 -1.78 15.58 4.97
CA LYS A 99 -1.56 16.89 4.34
C LYS A 99 -0.91 17.91 5.28
N GLN A 100 -1.16 17.80 6.59
CA GLN A 100 -0.48 18.63 7.60
C GLN A 100 0.98 18.21 7.81
N ALA A 101 1.27 16.91 7.73
CA ALA A 101 2.63 16.40 7.87
C ALA A 101 3.49 16.72 6.64
N ASP A 102 2.89 16.68 5.46
CA ASP A 102 3.53 16.92 4.17
C ASP A 102 2.56 17.63 3.20
N PRO A 103 2.68 18.96 3.05
CA PRO A 103 1.86 19.72 2.12
C PRO A 103 2.08 19.39 0.64
N GLU A 104 3.21 18.78 0.29
CA GLU A 104 3.57 18.41 -1.09
C GLU A 104 3.13 16.99 -1.46
N VAL A 105 2.42 16.32 -0.56
CA VAL A 105 1.92 14.96 -0.78
C VAL A 105 0.99 14.89 -1.99
N VAL A 106 1.23 13.90 -2.84
CA VAL A 106 0.38 13.59 -3.99
C VAL A 106 -0.66 12.58 -3.56
N GLU A 107 -1.93 12.93 -3.77
CA GLU A 107 -3.05 12.03 -3.59
C GLU A 107 -3.29 11.24 -4.87
N GLU A 108 -3.38 9.92 -4.75
CA GLU A 108 -3.61 9.01 -5.84
C GLU A 108 -4.83 8.12 -5.52
N TRP A 109 -5.51 7.67 -6.58
CA TRP A 109 -6.63 6.75 -6.48
C TRP A 109 -6.27 5.45 -7.21
N LYS A 110 -6.07 4.37 -6.45
CA LYS A 110 -5.58 3.09 -7.00
C LYS A 110 -6.53 1.95 -6.66
N TRP A 111 -6.33 0.83 -7.37
CA TRP A 111 -6.93 -0.47 -7.07
C TRP A 111 -8.44 -0.44 -6.78
N ARG A 112 -9.22 0.17 -7.69
CA ARG A 112 -10.68 0.22 -7.64
C ARG A 112 -11.27 0.76 -6.32
N GLY A 113 -10.62 1.71 -5.66
CA GLY A 113 -11.24 2.33 -4.48
C GLY A 113 -10.31 2.75 -3.35
N VAL A 114 -8.99 2.61 -3.53
CA VAL A 114 -8.03 2.78 -2.43
C VAL A 114 -7.31 4.12 -2.58
N PRO A 115 -7.53 5.05 -1.64
CA PRO A 115 -6.67 6.21 -1.44
C PRO A 115 -5.21 5.78 -1.25
N VAL A 116 -4.31 6.43 -1.96
CA VAL A 116 -2.86 6.25 -1.83
C VAL A 116 -2.20 7.62 -1.75
N TRP A 117 -1.25 7.76 -0.84
CA TRP A 117 -0.46 8.98 -0.68
C TRP A 117 1.00 8.71 -1.02
N SER A 118 1.60 9.61 -1.80
CA SER A 118 2.99 9.48 -2.23
C SER A 118 3.72 10.82 -2.23
N HIS A 119 5.01 10.77 -1.89
CA HIS A 119 5.98 11.85 -2.05
C HIS A 119 7.33 11.19 -2.29
N ALA A 120 7.93 11.44 -3.47
CA ALA A 120 9.17 10.80 -3.93
C ALA A 120 9.16 9.25 -3.85
N GLY A 121 7.95 8.66 -3.83
CA GLY A 121 7.69 7.25 -3.56
C GLY A 121 6.38 7.09 -2.77
N MET A 122 5.84 5.87 -2.74
CA MET A 122 4.63 5.58 -1.95
C MET A 122 4.93 5.74 -0.46
N ILE A 123 4.09 6.51 0.24
CA ILE A 123 4.15 6.66 1.70
C ILE A 123 3.27 5.58 2.30
N CYS A 124 1.96 5.72 2.11
CA CYS A 124 0.96 4.81 2.66
C CYS A 124 -0.31 4.70 1.80
N THR A 125 -1.10 3.68 2.10
CA THR A 125 -2.46 3.44 1.58
C THR A 125 -3.50 3.76 2.67
N GLY A 126 -4.75 4.04 2.28
CA GLY A 126 -5.88 4.26 3.20
C GLY A 126 -7.03 3.29 2.91
N GLU A 127 -6.88 2.03 3.30
CA GLU A 127 -7.84 0.97 3.03
C GLU A 127 -8.97 0.98 4.06
N THR A 128 -10.22 0.80 3.62
CA THR A 128 -11.39 0.74 4.50
C THR A 128 -12.05 -0.63 4.43
N TYR A 129 -12.12 -1.30 5.58
CA TYR A 129 -12.77 -2.60 5.75
C TYR A 129 -14.02 -2.47 6.62
N LYS A 130 -14.70 -3.60 6.88
CA LYS A 130 -15.94 -3.60 7.68
C LYS A 130 -15.75 -2.99 9.07
N ASN A 131 -14.66 -3.36 9.76
CA ASN A 131 -14.44 -2.99 11.17
C ASN A 131 -13.10 -2.27 11.40
N VAL A 132 -12.37 -1.94 10.34
CA VAL A 132 -11.01 -1.42 10.41
C VAL A 132 -10.79 -0.40 9.30
N VAL A 133 -10.17 0.73 9.62
CA VAL A 133 -9.48 1.57 8.64
C VAL A 133 -8.00 1.24 8.73
N LYS A 134 -7.46 0.63 7.68
CA LYS A 134 -6.07 0.16 7.64
C LYS A 134 -5.22 1.12 6.84
N MET A 135 -4.10 1.52 7.43
CA MET A 135 -3.11 2.34 6.77
C MET A 135 -1.80 1.57 6.62
N THR A 136 -1.45 1.19 5.39
CA THR A 136 -0.25 0.38 5.12
C THR A 136 0.90 1.27 4.64
N PHE A 137 2.05 1.24 5.33
CA PHE A 137 3.26 1.95 4.90
C PHE A 137 4.14 1.08 4.00
N ALA A 138 4.49 1.58 2.82
CA ALA A 138 5.20 0.83 1.80
C ALA A 138 6.61 0.39 2.23
N LYS A 139 7.29 1.23 3.01
CA LYS A 139 8.60 0.96 3.64
C LYS A 139 8.48 0.92 5.16
N GLY A 140 7.33 0.47 5.66
CA GLY A 140 7.00 0.51 7.08
C GLY A 140 8.11 -0.07 7.95
N ALA A 141 8.74 -1.19 7.59
CA ALA A 141 9.78 -1.83 8.40
C ALA A 141 11.08 -1.02 8.56
N SER A 142 11.32 -0.04 7.69
CA SER A 142 12.49 0.85 7.75
C SER A 142 12.24 2.13 8.54
N LEU A 143 11.03 2.32 9.08
CA LEU A 143 10.67 3.49 9.86
C LEU A 143 10.90 3.21 11.35
N GLU A 144 11.32 4.22 12.10
CA GLU A 144 11.29 4.11 13.55
C GLU A 144 9.87 4.38 14.03
N ASP A 145 9.41 3.63 15.04
CA ASP A 145 8.07 3.74 15.60
C ASP A 145 8.16 3.76 17.14
N PRO A 146 8.64 4.86 17.73
CA PRO A 146 8.85 4.95 19.16
C PRO A 146 7.54 4.90 19.96
N SER A 147 6.42 5.31 19.35
CA SER A 147 5.09 5.28 19.96
C SER A 147 4.36 3.95 19.78
N GLY A 148 4.92 3.01 18.99
CA GLY A 148 4.33 1.70 18.74
C GLY A 148 2.99 1.76 18.00
N LEU A 149 2.83 2.67 17.03
CA LEU A 149 1.62 2.79 16.22
C LEU A 149 1.38 1.56 15.33
N PHE A 150 2.43 0.92 14.84
CA PHE A 150 2.30 -0.26 13.99
C PHE A 150 1.80 -1.44 14.80
N ASN A 151 0.54 -1.79 14.58
CA ASN A 151 -0.15 -2.90 15.24
C ASN A 151 -0.43 -4.08 14.30
N SER A 152 -0.13 -3.93 13.00
CA SER A 152 -0.44 -4.91 11.96
C SER A 152 0.72 -5.01 10.97
N SER A 153 0.98 -6.21 10.45
CA SER A 153 2.05 -6.43 9.49
C SER A 153 1.58 -7.38 8.39
N LEU A 154 1.89 -7.03 7.14
CA LEU A 154 1.70 -7.92 6.01
C LEU A 154 2.93 -8.84 5.94
N GLU A 155 2.74 -10.11 5.60
CA GLU A 155 3.84 -11.07 5.48
C GLU A 155 5.00 -10.49 4.63
N GLY A 156 6.18 -10.39 5.23
CA GLY A 156 7.39 -9.82 4.61
C GLY A 156 7.99 -8.64 5.39
N ASN A 157 9.31 -8.47 5.28
CA ASN A 157 10.09 -7.51 6.10
C ASN A 157 10.10 -6.07 5.55
N ALA A 158 9.15 -5.69 4.70
CA ALA A 158 9.16 -4.38 4.03
C ALA A 158 8.05 -3.44 4.51
N ARG A 159 6.85 -3.97 4.75
CA ARG A 159 5.64 -3.19 5.04
C ARG A 159 5.22 -3.37 6.48
N ARG A 160 4.63 -2.32 7.06
CA ARG A 160 3.91 -2.37 8.33
C ARG A 160 2.64 -1.54 8.18
N ALA A 161 1.61 -1.88 8.95
CA ALA A 161 0.31 -1.26 8.88
C ALA A 161 -0.18 -0.83 10.26
N ILE A 162 -1.07 0.16 10.25
CA ILE A 162 -1.81 0.64 11.40
C ILE A 162 -3.27 0.37 11.12
N ASP A 163 -3.88 -0.50 11.91
CA ASP A 163 -5.30 -0.81 11.90
C ASP A 163 -6.00 0.08 12.94
N PHE A 164 -6.82 1.03 12.49
CA PHE A 164 -7.68 1.86 13.34
C PHE A 164 -9.05 1.22 13.48
N HIS A 165 -9.52 1.09 14.71
CA HIS A 165 -10.84 0.55 15.06
C HIS A 165 -11.78 1.67 15.52
N GLU A 166 -13.07 1.33 15.61
CA GLU A 166 -14.08 2.25 16.09
C GLU A 166 -13.78 2.71 17.52
N GLY A 167 -13.74 4.02 17.74
CA GLY A 167 -13.43 4.61 19.05
C GLY A 167 -11.94 4.75 19.36
N ASP A 168 -11.05 4.31 18.47
CA ASP A 168 -9.62 4.53 18.64
C ASP A 168 -9.28 6.03 18.59
N LYS A 169 -8.39 6.45 19.48
CA LYS A 169 -7.80 7.79 19.43
C LYS A 169 -6.56 7.76 18.56
N ILE A 170 -6.54 8.57 17.51
CA ILE A 170 -5.37 8.74 16.67
C ILE A 170 -4.36 9.62 17.42
N ASP A 171 -3.18 9.09 17.70
CA ASP A 171 -2.04 9.91 18.13
C ASP A 171 -1.54 10.73 16.93
N GLU A 172 -2.02 11.97 16.85
CA GLU A 172 -1.77 12.85 15.72
C GLU A 172 -0.30 13.25 15.60
N GLU A 173 0.39 13.40 16.73
CA GLU A 173 1.79 13.82 16.73
C GLU A 173 2.69 12.68 16.27
N ALA A 174 2.47 11.49 16.82
CA ALA A 174 3.19 10.29 16.42
C ALA A 174 2.90 9.93 14.95
N LEU A 175 1.64 10.04 14.51
CA LEU A 175 1.29 9.75 13.12
C LEU A 175 1.95 10.74 12.15
N LYS A 176 1.92 12.06 12.44
CA LYS A 176 2.63 13.05 11.61
C LYS A 176 4.13 12.80 11.59
N ALA A 177 4.73 12.43 12.73
CA ALA A 177 6.15 12.11 12.80
C ALA A 177 6.50 10.91 11.90
N LEU A 178 5.68 9.86 11.93
CA LEU A 178 5.84 8.68 11.10
C LEU A 178 5.72 8.99 9.59
N ILE A 179 4.76 9.84 9.22
CA ILE A 179 4.58 10.31 7.83
C ILE A 179 5.81 11.10 7.37
N ARG A 180 6.30 12.04 8.18
CA ARG A 180 7.53 12.80 7.88
C ARG A 180 8.74 11.89 7.73
N ALA A 181 8.89 10.89 8.59
CA ALA A 181 9.97 9.91 8.48
C ALA A 181 9.89 9.10 7.17
N ALA A 182 8.69 8.71 6.75
CA ALA A 182 8.47 8.01 5.49
C ALA A 182 8.83 8.88 4.27
N VAL A 183 8.46 10.16 4.29
CA VAL A 183 8.84 11.12 3.25
C VAL A 183 10.35 11.30 3.19
N ALA A 184 11.00 11.51 4.34
CA ALA A 184 12.46 11.65 4.44
C ALA A 184 13.21 10.40 3.91
N LEU A 185 12.69 9.20 4.20
CA LEU A 185 13.24 7.95 3.66
C LEU A 185 13.07 7.86 2.13
N ASN A 186 11.95 8.33 1.59
CA ASN A 186 11.73 8.32 0.14
C ASN A 186 12.62 9.34 -0.58
N THR A 187 12.73 10.55 -0.06
CA THR A 187 13.56 11.62 -0.65
C THR A 187 15.05 11.28 -0.57
N SER A 188 15.52 10.73 0.54
CA SER A 188 16.92 10.29 0.69
C SER A 188 17.31 9.19 -0.30
N VAL A 189 16.45 8.18 -0.49
CA VAL A 189 16.68 7.12 -1.49
C VAL A 189 16.72 7.70 -2.91
N ARG A 190 15.82 8.65 -3.22
CA ARG A 190 15.80 9.29 -4.53
C ARG A 190 17.00 10.19 -4.77
N ALA A 191 17.48 10.90 -3.75
CA ALA A 191 18.71 11.69 -3.81
C ALA A 191 19.94 10.80 -4.02
N ALA A 192 20.02 9.67 -3.31
CA ALA A 192 21.10 8.70 -3.45
C ALA A 192 21.12 8.00 -4.83
N ALA A 193 19.98 7.88 -5.49
CA ALA A 193 19.88 7.22 -6.80
C ALA A 193 20.50 8.03 -7.96
N GLY A 194 20.70 9.35 -7.80
CA GLY A 194 21.32 10.25 -8.79
C GLY A 194 20.61 10.32 -10.16
N PRO A 195 20.74 11.42 -10.93
CA PRO A 195 20.30 11.41 -12.31
C PRO A 195 21.17 10.42 -13.11
N VAL A 196 20.55 9.49 -13.83
CA VAL A 196 21.23 8.56 -14.73
C VAL A 196 22.00 9.39 -15.77
N ARG A 197 23.30 9.58 -15.53
CA ARG A 197 24.19 10.35 -16.40
C ARG A 197 24.30 9.59 -17.70
N SER A 198 23.56 10.02 -18.72
CA SER A 198 23.69 9.53 -20.09
C SER A 198 25.10 9.85 -20.59
N GLN A 199 26.05 8.94 -20.38
CA GLN A 199 27.39 9.07 -20.94
C GLN A 199 27.29 8.90 -22.47
N LYS A 200 27.14 10.02 -23.19
CA LYS A 200 27.57 10.09 -24.58
C LYS A 200 29.09 9.88 -24.61
N ARG A 201 29.53 8.70 -25.04
CA ARG A 201 30.92 8.48 -25.47
C ARG A 201 31.22 9.45 -26.61
N PRO A 202 32.27 10.30 -26.53
CA PRO A 202 32.73 11.01 -27.70
C PRO A 202 33.28 9.99 -28.70
N LYS A 203 32.80 10.07 -29.95
CA LYS A 203 33.29 9.25 -31.06
C LYS A 203 34.53 9.96 -31.59
N SER A 204 35.71 9.39 -31.34
CA SER A 204 36.95 9.86 -31.96
C SER A 204 36.88 9.63 -33.47
N ALA A 205 37.10 10.70 -34.23
CA ALA A 205 37.48 10.69 -35.64
C ALA A 205 38.39 11.90 -35.87
#